data_AF-A0A424NKG5-F1
#
_entry.id   AF-A0A424NKG5-F1
#
_cell.length_a   1.000
_cell.length_b   1.000
_cell.length_c   1.000
_cell.angle_alpha   90.00
_cell.angle_beta   90.00
_cell.angle_gamma   90.00
#
_symmetry.space_group_name_H-M   'P 1'
#
loop_
_entity.id
_entity.type
_entity.pdbx_description
1 polymer ?
#
loop_
_entity_poly.entity_id
_entity_poly.type
_entity_poly.pdbx_seq_one_letter_code
_entity_poly.pdbx_strand_id
1 'polypeptide(L)'
;MLNKRNGSFPKKISDQKYNDYIKEVCQLAGITEVIHGGKSVNVGTIEKKSYRKKKGMYPKYELVTSHIGRRSFATNYYGKIPTPLLMSATGHSSEKQFLEYIKRDPIDNALMLAEMFSKMNNNG
;
A
#
# COMPACT_ATOMS: atom_id res chain seq x y z
N MET A 1 -24.11 1.43 1.98
CA MET A 1 -23.38 2.21 3.03
C MET A 1 -23.59 3.72 2.92
N LEU A 2 -23.66 4.32 1.72
CA LEU A 2 -23.88 5.77 1.53
C LEU A 2 -25.31 6.26 1.91
N ASN A 3 -26.32 5.38 1.80
CA ASN A 3 -27.71 5.71 2.17
C ASN A 3 -27.89 6.05 3.65
N LYS A 4 -26.99 5.59 4.53
CA LYS A 4 -27.01 5.93 5.96
C LYS A 4 -26.56 7.38 6.25
N ARG A 5 -26.10 8.12 5.23
CA ARG A 5 -25.53 9.47 5.34
C ARG A 5 -26.00 10.42 4.22
N ASN A 6 -27.19 10.21 3.66
CA ASN A 6 -27.70 11.04 2.55
C ASN A 6 -26.68 11.20 1.40
N GLY A 7 -25.97 10.13 1.04
CA GLY A 7 -24.96 10.16 -0.03
C GLY A 7 -23.63 10.80 0.35
N SER A 8 -23.47 11.31 1.59
CA SER A 8 -22.24 11.93 2.04
C SER A 8 -21.20 10.92 2.51
N PHE A 9 -19.93 11.20 2.18
CA PHE A 9 -18.81 10.42 2.71
C PHE A 9 -18.67 10.59 4.24
N PRO A 10 -18.05 9.60 4.93
CA PRO A 10 -17.59 9.80 6.30
C PRO A 10 -16.75 11.07 6.45
N LYS A 11 -16.77 11.68 7.64
CA LYS A 11 -15.84 12.76 7.98
C LYS A 11 -14.40 12.28 7.73
N LYS A 12 -13.59 13.16 7.15
CA LYS A 12 -12.17 12.90 6.93
C LYS A 12 -11.50 12.62 8.27
N ILE A 13 -10.75 11.53 8.35
CA ILE A 13 -9.93 11.19 9.51
C ILE A 13 -8.49 11.65 9.26
N SER A 14 -7.72 11.81 10.32
CA SER A 14 -6.29 12.07 10.20
C SER A 14 -5.55 10.81 9.72
N ASP A 15 -4.40 11.00 9.08
CA ASP A 15 -3.55 9.88 8.65
C ASP A 15 -3.12 9.00 9.83
N GLN A 16 -2.96 9.58 11.01
CA GLN A 16 -2.67 8.82 12.23
C GLN A 16 -3.82 7.86 12.56
N LYS A 17 -5.07 8.36 12.59
CA LYS A 17 -6.25 7.52 12.85
C LYS A 17 -6.44 6.47 11.78
N TYR A 18 -6.22 6.80 10.51
CA TYR A 18 -6.26 5.81 9.43
C TYR A 18 -5.26 4.68 9.68
N ASN A 19 -4.02 5.03 10.03
CA ASN A 19 -2.98 4.04 10.33
C ASN A 19 -3.31 3.20 11.56
N ASP A 20 -4.00 3.75 12.57
CA ASP A 20 -4.44 2.98 13.72
C ASP A 20 -5.52 1.96 13.31
N TYR A 21 -6.52 2.41 12.54
CA TYR A 21 -7.62 1.53 12.09
C TYR A 21 -7.19 0.45 11.11
N ILE A 22 -6.28 0.73 10.16
CA ILE A 22 -5.86 -0.30 9.21
C ILE A 22 -5.07 -1.43 9.90
N LYS A 23 -4.36 -1.12 10.99
CA LYS A 23 -3.66 -2.14 11.80
C LYS A 23 -4.65 -3.05 12.50
N GLU A 24 -5.71 -2.48 13.06
CA GLU A 24 -6.81 -3.24 13.67
C GLU A 24 -7.49 -4.14 12.63
N VAL A 25 -7.82 -3.59 11.45
CA VAL A 25 -8.39 -4.39 10.34
C VAL A 25 -7.46 -5.53 9.94
N CYS A 26 -6.17 -5.28 9.79
CA CYS A 26 -5.20 -6.33 9.45
C CYS A 26 -5.05 -7.38 10.56
N GLN A 27 -5.14 -6.98 11.82
CA GLN A 27 -5.13 -7.90 12.96
C GLN A 27 -6.36 -8.81 12.94
N LEU A 28 -7.55 -8.24 12.76
CA LEU A 28 -8.82 -8.98 12.67
C LEU A 28 -8.84 -9.92 11.44
N ALA A 29 -8.17 -9.53 10.36
CA ALA A 29 -7.97 -10.36 9.17
C ALA A 29 -6.91 -11.47 9.36
N GLY A 30 -6.34 -11.63 10.56
CA GLY A 30 -5.38 -12.70 10.87
C GLY A 30 -3.95 -12.45 10.42
N ILE A 31 -3.59 -11.22 10.01
CA ILE A 31 -2.24 -10.86 9.54
C ILE A 31 -1.28 -10.67 10.74
N THR A 32 -1.05 -11.76 11.47
CA THR A 32 -0.40 -11.77 12.79
C THR A 32 1.02 -12.32 12.79
N GLU A 33 1.48 -12.85 11.65
CA GLU A 33 2.85 -13.35 11.45
C GLU A 33 3.89 -12.33 11.96
N VAL A 34 4.84 -12.79 12.78
CA VAL A 34 5.89 -11.93 13.32
C VAL A 34 7.03 -11.83 12.30
N ILE A 35 7.30 -10.62 11.84
CA ILE A 35 8.33 -10.35 10.82
C ILE A 35 9.33 -9.29 11.29
N HIS A 36 10.52 -9.30 10.68
CA HIS A 36 11.49 -8.23 10.89
C HIS A 36 11.01 -6.96 10.19
N GLY A 37 10.91 -5.86 10.93
CA GLY A 37 10.50 -4.58 10.40
C GLY A 37 10.85 -3.43 11.32
N GLY A 38 10.34 -2.24 11.02
CA GLY A 38 10.54 -1.09 11.90
C GLY A 38 9.30 -0.23 11.97
N LYS A 39 8.87 0.08 13.19
CA LYS A 39 7.79 1.02 13.46
C LYS A 39 8.32 2.30 14.11
N SER A 40 7.59 3.38 13.91
CA SER A 40 7.85 4.66 14.58
C SER A 40 7.39 4.55 16.03
N VAL A 41 8.29 4.76 16.98
CA VAL A 41 8.00 4.70 18.42
C VAL A 41 8.29 6.06 19.05
N ASN A 42 7.43 6.49 19.97
CA ASN A 42 7.70 7.67 20.78
C ASN A 42 8.79 7.31 21.80
N VAL A 43 9.93 8.01 21.73
CA VAL A 43 11.04 7.94 22.68
C VAL A 43 11.12 9.19 23.57
N GLY A 44 10.23 10.17 23.35
CA GLY A 44 10.10 11.37 24.18
C GLY A 44 9.07 11.21 25.30
N THR A 45 8.80 12.30 26.02
CA THR A 45 7.78 12.34 27.08
C THR A 45 6.38 12.52 26.48
N ILE A 46 5.35 12.44 27.33
CA ILE A 46 3.95 12.72 26.93
C ILE A 46 3.81 14.17 26.42
N GLU A 47 4.48 15.11 27.08
CA GLU A 47 4.47 16.55 26.77
C GLU A 47 5.36 16.90 25.57
N LYS A 48 6.49 16.19 25.39
CA LYS A 48 7.43 16.41 24.28
C LYS A 48 7.66 15.12 23.52
N LYS A 49 6.74 14.84 22.59
CA LYS A 49 6.81 13.66 21.72
C LYS A 49 8.03 13.73 20.80
N SER A 50 8.78 12.63 20.73
CA SER A 50 9.90 12.47 19.79
C SER A 50 9.81 11.07 19.20
N TYR A 51 9.69 10.98 17.88
CA TYR A 51 9.48 9.70 17.21
C TYR A 51 10.76 9.22 16.55
N ARG A 52 11.14 7.96 16.80
CA ARG A 52 12.27 7.29 16.15
C ARG A 52 11.84 5.96 15.57
N LYS A 53 12.46 5.57 14.45
CA LYS A 53 12.25 4.25 13.85
C LYS A 53 13.00 3.20 14.66
N LYS A 54 12.28 2.25 15.26
CA LYS A 54 12.88 1.11 15.98
C LYS A 54 12.72 -0.15 15.14
N LYS A 55 13.84 -0.72 14.68
CA LYS A 55 13.86 -2.02 14.01
C LYS A 55 13.69 -3.15 15.04
N GLY A 56 13.07 -4.24 14.65
CA GLY A 56 12.81 -5.38 15.54
C GLY A 56 11.84 -6.39 14.90
N MET A 57 11.47 -7.39 15.68
CA MET A 57 10.43 -8.35 15.32
C MET A 57 9.07 -7.82 15.80
N TYR A 58 8.10 -7.72 14.89
CA TYR A 58 6.76 -7.25 15.20
C TYR A 58 5.74 -8.07 14.44
N PRO A 59 4.53 -8.27 14.98
CA PRO A 59 3.40 -8.77 14.19
C PRO A 59 3.21 -7.89 12.95
N LYS A 60 3.01 -8.53 11.79
CA LYS A 60 2.96 -7.86 10.50
C LYS A 60 1.90 -6.75 10.45
N TYR A 61 0.74 -6.95 11.09
CA TYR A 61 -0.29 -5.92 11.20
C TYR A 61 0.24 -4.62 11.83
N GLU A 62 1.15 -4.66 12.82
CA GLU A 62 1.66 -3.44 13.47
C GLU A 62 2.52 -2.57 12.54
N LEU A 63 3.08 -3.19 11.50
CA LEU A 63 3.95 -2.57 10.51
C LEU A 63 3.16 -1.99 9.34
N VAL A 64 1.87 -2.33 9.20
CA VAL A 64 1.01 -1.83 8.14
C VAL A 64 0.78 -0.33 8.28
N THR A 65 0.82 0.36 7.15
CA THR A 65 0.55 1.80 7.03
C THR A 65 -0.21 2.06 5.73
N SER A 66 -0.79 3.26 5.60
CA SER A 66 -1.37 3.75 4.35
C SER A 66 -0.41 3.63 3.16
N HIS A 67 0.88 3.88 3.38
CA HIS A 67 1.89 3.77 2.33
C HIS A 67 2.06 2.33 1.82
N ILE A 68 2.00 1.33 2.70
CA ILE A 68 2.03 -0.08 2.30
C ILE A 68 0.79 -0.41 1.49
N GLY A 69 -0.40 0.02 1.93
CA GLY A 69 -1.65 -0.17 1.20
C GLY A 69 -1.60 0.42 -0.21
N ARG A 70 -1.14 1.68 -0.34
CA ARG A 70 -0.96 2.34 -1.64
C ARG A 70 0.00 1.58 -2.55
N ARG A 71 1.10 1.09 -1.98
CA ARG A 71 2.11 0.33 -2.73
C ARG A 71 1.57 -1.02 -3.19
N SER A 72 0.92 -1.77 -2.29
CA SER A 72 0.30 -3.05 -2.61
C SER A 72 -0.77 -2.89 -3.69
N PHE A 73 -1.58 -1.83 -3.63
CA PHE A 73 -2.49 -1.48 -4.72
C PHE A 73 -1.75 -1.30 -6.05
N ALA A 74 -0.73 -0.45 -6.09
CA ALA A 74 0.04 -0.21 -7.31
C ALA A 74 0.65 -1.50 -7.89
N THR A 75 1.30 -2.31 -7.07
CA THR A 75 1.97 -3.55 -7.49
C THR A 75 0.96 -4.62 -7.94
N ASN A 76 -0.16 -4.81 -7.23
CA ASN A 76 -1.11 -5.88 -7.53
C ASN A 76 -1.92 -5.66 -8.82
N TYR A 77 -2.09 -4.39 -9.20
CA TYR A 77 -2.87 -3.99 -10.38
C TYR A 77 -2.00 -3.56 -11.56
N TYR A 78 -0.68 -3.46 -11.39
CA TYR A 78 0.22 -3.27 -12.50
C TYR A 78 0.05 -4.39 -13.55
N GLY A 79 -0.05 -4.02 -14.82
CA GLY A 79 -0.35 -4.94 -15.92
C GLY A 79 -1.82 -5.36 -16.06
N LYS A 80 -2.68 -4.98 -15.11
CA LYS A 80 -4.14 -5.19 -15.17
C LYS A 80 -4.90 -3.90 -15.43
N ILE A 81 -4.42 -2.79 -14.85
CA ILE A 81 -4.93 -1.44 -15.04
C ILE A 81 -3.91 -0.66 -15.87
N PRO A 82 -4.34 0.21 -16.81
CA PRO A 82 -3.43 1.09 -17.54
C PRO A 82 -2.49 1.86 -16.59
N THR A 83 -1.19 1.78 -16.84
CA THR A 83 -0.15 2.44 -16.05
C THR A 83 -0.43 3.93 -15.79
N PRO A 84 -0.92 4.73 -16.77
CA PRO A 84 -1.25 6.14 -16.53
C PRO A 84 -2.31 6.35 -15.43
N LEU A 85 -3.29 5.44 -15.32
CA LEU A 85 -4.34 5.53 -14.28
C LEU A 85 -3.79 5.16 -12.91
N LEU A 86 -2.92 4.14 -12.84
CA LEU A 86 -2.23 3.79 -11.59
C LEU A 86 -1.30 4.92 -11.13
N MET A 87 -0.58 5.55 -12.04
CA MET A 87 0.28 6.70 -11.77
C MET A 87 -0.54 7.87 -11.23
N SER A 88 -1.66 8.21 -11.87
CA SER A 88 -2.58 9.25 -11.41
C SER A 88 -3.11 8.96 -10.00
N ALA A 89 -3.57 7.73 -9.75
CA ALA A 89 -4.11 7.32 -8.45
C ALA A 89 -3.07 7.31 -7.33
N THR A 90 -1.79 7.07 -7.65
CA THR A 90 -0.71 6.94 -6.67
C THR A 90 0.16 8.19 -6.54
N GLY A 91 -0.04 9.18 -7.41
CA GLY A 91 0.64 10.47 -7.40
C GLY A 91 2.06 10.44 -7.97
N HIS A 92 2.34 9.61 -8.98
CA HIS A 92 3.64 9.56 -9.65
C HIS A 92 3.60 10.31 -10.98
N SER A 93 4.54 11.24 -11.17
CA SER A 93 4.56 12.12 -12.35
C SER A 93 5.25 11.49 -13.56
N SER A 94 6.17 10.54 -13.34
CA SER A 94 6.85 9.83 -14.42
C SER A 94 6.77 8.31 -14.24
N GLU A 95 6.82 7.60 -15.37
CA GLU A 95 6.79 6.14 -15.37
C GLU A 95 8.01 5.55 -14.65
N LYS A 96 9.19 6.16 -14.82
CA LYS A 96 10.40 5.78 -14.10
C LYS A 96 10.19 5.80 -12.58
N GLN A 97 9.63 6.88 -12.03
CA GLN A 97 9.34 6.99 -10.60
C GLN A 97 8.35 5.91 -10.13
N PHE A 98 7.34 5.62 -10.94
CA PHE A 98 6.34 4.61 -10.63
C PHE A 98 6.94 3.19 -10.62
N LEU A 99 7.76 2.84 -11.62
CA LEU A 99 8.42 1.54 -11.71
C LEU A 99 9.41 1.31 -10.56
N GLU A 100 10.19 2.34 -10.20
CA GLU A 100 11.07 2.33 -9.02
C GLU A 100 10.26 2.13 -7.73
N TYR A 101 9.12 2.81 -7.61
CA TYR A 101 8.24 2.70 -6.44
C TYR A 101 7.72 1.26 -6.23
N ILE A 102 7.27 0.60 -7.30
CA ILE A 102 6.77 -0.78 -7.22
C ILE A 102 7.90 -1.83 -7.18
N LYS A 103 9.18 -1.42 -7.34
CA LYS A 103 10.37 -2.30 -7.37
C LYS A 103 10.26 -3.40 -8.42
N ARG A 104 9.97 -3.02 -9.67
CA ARG A 104 9.94 -3.95 -10.80
C ARG A 104 11.35 -4.21 -11.33
N ASP A 105 11.68 -5.47 -11.58
CA ASP A 105 12.91 -5.88 -12.26
C ASP A 105 12.66 -5.96 -13.78
N PRO A 106 13.65 -5.62 -14.65
CA PRO A 106 13.56 -5.86 -16.09
C PRO A 106 13.07 -7.26 -16.49
N ILE A 107 13.42 -8.30 -15.74
CA ILE A 107 12.98 -9.70 -15.99
C ILE A 107 11.46 -9.80 -15.91
N ASP A 108 10.84 -9.12 -14.95
CA ASP A 108 9.39 -9.20 -14.77
C ASP A 108 8.64 -8.57 -15.96
N ASN A 109 9.23 -7.57 -16.63
CA ASN A 109 8.61 -6.91 -17.78
C ASN A 109 8.55 -7.82 -19.00
N ALA A 110 9.59 -8.61 -19.23
CA ALA A 110 9.62 -9.60 -20.30
C ALA A 110 8.56 -10.70 -20.08
N LEU A 111 8.39 -11.18 -18.85
CA LEU A 111 7.33 -12.13 -18.49
C LEU A 111 5.94 -11.54 -18.73
N MET A 112 5.73 -10.29 -18.32
CA MET A 112 4.45 -9.62 -18.52
C MET A 112 4.12 -9.42 -19.99
N LEU A 113 5.12 -9.09 -20.81
CA LEU A 113 4.98 -8.97 -22.26
C LEU A 113 4.57 -10.31 -22.87
N ALA A 114 5.25 -11.40 -22.51
CA ALA A 114 4.93 -12.75 -22.99
C ALA A 114 3.50 -13.19 -22.60
N GLU A 115 3.07 -12.91 -21.37
CA GLU A 115 1.70 -13.17 -20.93
C GLU A 115 0.67 -12.36 -21.73
N MET A 116 0.95 -11.08 -22.00
CA MET A 116 0.05 -10.22 -22.78
C MET A 116 -0.10 -10.73 -24.22
N PHE A 117 0.99 -11.09 -24.88
CA PHE A 117 0.95 -11.69 -26.22
C PHE A 117 0.19 -13.02 -26.24
N SER A 118 0.42 -13.88 -25.25
CA SER A 118 -0.29 -15.15 -25.13
C SER A 118 -1.81 -14.95 -24.98
N LYS A 119 -2.24 -13.94 -24.19
CA LYS A 119 -3.66 -13.60 -24.01
C LYS A 119 -4.28 -12.99 -25.26
N MET A 120 -3.53 -12.20 -26.02
CA MET A 120 -4.00 -11.68 -27.31
C MET A 120 -4.23 -12.80 -28.33
N ASN A 121 -3.34 -13.81 -28.35
CA ASN A 121 -3.45 -14.94 -29.27
C ASN A 121 -4.55 -15.94 -28.90
N ASN A 122 -4.93 -16.05 -27.62
CA ASN A 122 -5.99 -16.96 -27.16
C ASN A 122 -7.41 -16.34 -27.21
N ASN A 123 -7.53 -15.05 -27.53
CA ASN A 123 -8.81 -14.35 -27.69
C ASN A 123 -9.10 -14.01 -29.17
N GLY A 124 -8.36 -14.62 -30.10
CA GLY A 124 -8.53 -14.51 -31.55
C GLY A 124 -9.08 -15.79 -32.17
#